data_AF-A0A7X7T5J4-F1
#
_entry.id   AF-A0A7X7T5J4-F1
#
_cell.length_a   1.000
_cell.length_b   1.000
_cell.length_c   1.000
_cell.angle_alpha   90.00
_cell.angle_beta   90.00
_cell.angle_gamma   90.00
#
_symmetry.space_group_name_H-M   'P 1'
#
loop_
_entity.id
_entity.type
_entity.pdbx_description
1 polymer ?
#
loop_
_entity_poly.entity_id
_entity_poly.type
_entity_poly.pdbx_seq_one_letter_code
_entity_poly.pdbx_strand_id
1 'polypeptide(L)'
;MADDRYLTIRELLASSRPEDLHRGLELVKCEIARIGSAEARELFEVVTSLFYLDTFEQPQLAPFVEEAISLVVGFGHWVIPALVEKLDASDFKAELAAAAALGRIGADAIEPLLGAYARADEDRRVFILYALGKIRSARVLAAVPALLEAAGSSHTEVRDTATRALGKVAESLAPTELGGDLRRAVVGRLLANLVDRSQVIRAKAVRSLGKLAKLGHMTPDECAELGTVCASLLGTDDAHTWDHAYIVRREAEEAMRYL
;
A
#
# COMPACT_ATOMS: atom_id res chain seq x y z
N MET A 1 15.51 37.60 -3.15
CA MET A 1 15.53 37.09 -1.75
C MET A 1 14.71 35.81 -1.56
N ALA A 2 13.53 35.65 -2.18
CA ALA A 2 12.85 34.34 -2.22
C ALA A 2 13.53 33.40 -3.22
N ASP A 3 13.80 33.88 -4.43
CA ASP A 3 14.44 33.15 -5.54
C ASP A 3 15.78 32.47 -5.15
N ASP A 4 16.61 33.18 -4.38
CA ASP A 4 17.90 32.71 -3.87
C ASP A 4 17.77 31.54 -2.87
N ARG A 5 16.69 31.51 -2.07
CA ARG A 5 16.42 30.41 -1.14
C ARG A 5 15.94 29.15 -1.86
N TYR A 6 15.07 29.31 -2.85
CA TYR A 6 14.64 28.18 -3.68
C TYR A 6 15.81 27.56 -4.44
N LEU A 7 16.70 28.39 -4.97
CA LEU A 7 17.95 27.93 -5.59
C LEU A 7 18.80 27.15 -4.59
N THR A 8 19.02 27.68 -3.39
CA THR A 8 19.78 27.00 -2.32
C THR A 8 19.16 25.65 -1.95
N ILE A 9 17.83 25.58 -1.78
CA ILE A 9 17.12 24.33 -1.48
C ILE A 9 17.32 23.31 -2.60
N ARG A 10 17.20 23.74 -3.86
CA ARG A 10 17.41 22.87 -5.02
C ARG A 10 18.82 22.31 -5.09
N GLU A 11 19.83 23.14 -4.85
CA GLU A 11 21.24 22.72 -4.85
C GLU A 11 21.50 21.69 -3.74
N LEU A 12 20.97 21.92 -2.54
CA LEU A 12 21.12 21.00 -1.41
C LEU A 12 20.41 19.66 -1.66
N LEU A 13 19.18 19.70 -2.18
CA LEU A 13 18.39 18.48 -2.42
C LEU A 13 18.81 17.70 -3.68
N ALA A 14 19.62 18.30 -4.55
CA ALA A 14 20.28 17.60 -5.66
C ALA A 14 21.56 16.85 -5.24
N SER A 15 22.05 17.07 -4.01
CA SER A 15 23.25 16.41 -3.48
C SER A 15 22.98 14.97 -3.06
N SER A 16 23.98 14.10 -3.19
CA SER A 16 23.96 12.74 -2.62
C SER A 16 24.49 12.69 -1.18
N ARG A 17 24.82 13.84 -0.58
CA ARG A 17 25.39 13.89 0.77
C ARG A 17 24.29 14.02 1.84
N PRO A 18 24.28 13.16 2.86
CA PRO A 18 23.29 13.20 3.94
C PRO A 18 23.16 14.57 4.64
N GLU A 19 24.28 15.24 4.93
CA GLU A 19 24.26 16.58 5.55
C GLU A 19 23.62 17.66 4.66
N ASP A 20 23.82 17.60 3.34
CA ASP A 20 23.19 18.54 2.40
C ASP A 20 21.69 18.30 2.32
N LEU A 21 21.27 17.02 2.20
CA LEU A 21 19.87 16.62 2.19
C LEU A 21 19.15 17.05 3.48
N HIS A 22 19.76 16.79 4.64
CA HIS A 22 19.23 17.21 5.93
C HIS A 22 19.01 18.72 5.97
N ARG A 23 20.03 19.51 5.58
CA ARG A 23 19.94 20.97 5.56
C ARG A 23 18.88 21.46 4.56
N GLY A 24 18.79 20.84 3.40
CA GLY A 24 17.79 21.16 2.37
C GLY A 24 16.37 20.94 2.88
N LEU A 25 16.11 19.79 3.53
CA LEU A 25 14.81 19.47 4.10
C LEU A 25 14.41 20.38 5.26
N GLU A 26 15.37 20.78 6.11
CA GLU A 26 15.13 21.78 7.17
C GLU A 26 14.77 23.16 6.60
N LEU A 27 15.43 23.59 5.51
CA LEU A 27 15.07 24.83 4.82
C LEU A 27 13.68 24.74 4.17
N VAL A 28 13.32 23.59 3.58
CA VAL A 28 11.96 23.36 3.06
C VAL A 28 10.92 23.54 4.16
N LYS A 29 11.12 22.92 5.34
CA LYS A 29 10.19 23.07 6.48
C LYS A 29 10.01 24.53 6.89
N CYS A 30 11.12 25.27 6.97
CA CYS A 30 11.10 26.69 7.33
C CYS A 30 10.34 27.53 6.28
N GLU A 31 10.54 27.25 4.99
CA GLU A 31 9.84 27.98 3.93
C GLU A 31 8.34 27.63 3.88
N ILE A 32 7.96 26.36 4.04
CA ILE A 32 6.55 25.96 4.15
C ILE A 32 5.87 26.69 5.32
N ALA A 33 6.54 26.77 6.48
CA ALA A 33 6.02 27.49 7.64
C ALA A 33 5.85 29.00 7.39
N ARG A 34 6.61 29.57 6.44
CA ARG A 34 6.58 31.01 6.09
C ARG A 34 5.51 31.34 5.05
N ILE A 35 5.39 30.54 4.00
CA ILE A 35 4.53 30.87 2.85
C ILE A 35 3.17 30.17 2.87
N GLY A 36 3.02 29.13 3.70
CA GLY A 36 1.86 28.25 3.68
C GLY A 36 2.08 27.06 2.76
N SER A 37 1.44 25.93 3.08
CA SER A 37 1.59 24.71 2.30
C SER A 37 0.90 24.76 0.94
N ALA A 38 -0.11 25.62 0.75
CA ALA A 38 -0.87 25.73 -0.50
C ALA A 38 -0.12 26.51 -1.60
N GLU A 39 0.77 27.41 -1.18
CA GLU A 39 1.57 28.28 -2.04
C GLU A 39 2.92 27.64 -2.43
N ALA A 40 3.25 26.50 -1.84
CA ALA A 40 4.57 25.88 -1.88
C ALA A 40 4.74 24.87 -3.04
N ARG A 41 4.15 25.16 -4.22
CA ARG A 41 4.18 24.24 -5.38
C ARG A 41 5.59 23.87 -5.83
N GLU A 42 6.48 24.85 -5.90
CA GLU A 42 7.88 24.61 -6.27
C GLU A 42 8.58 23.73 -5.21
N LEU A 43 8.32 23.95 -3.91
CA LEU A 43 8.89 23.10 -2.86
C LEU A 43 8.40 21.66 -2.98
N PHE A 44 7.12 21.45 -3.31
CA PHE A 44 6.60 20.10 -3.56
C PHE A 44 7.35 19.40 -4.70
N GLU A 45 7.59 20.09 -5.82
CA GLU A 45 8.35 19.52 -6.95
C GLU A 45 9.78 19.16 -6.54
N VAL A 46 10.46 20.03 -5.78
CA VAL A 46 11.83 19.77 -5.32
C VAL A 46 11.87 18.62 -4.31
N VAL A 47 10.95 18.56 -3.34
CA VAL A 47 10.88 17.48 -2.34
C VAL A 47 10.58 16.14 -3.00
N THR A 48 9.67 16.09 -3.98
CA THR A 48 9.34 14.84 -4.69
C THR A 48 10.46 14.36 -5.60
N SER A 49 11.51 15.15 -5.86
CA SER A 49 12.72 14.66 -6.54
C SER A 49 13.47 13.62 -5.69
N LEU A 50 13.33 13.68 -4.36
CA LEU A 50 13.94 12.71 -3.44
C LEU A 50 13.31 11.32 -3.55
N PHE A 51 12.14 11.19 -4.16
CA PHE A 51 11.50 9.88 -4.39
C PHE A 51 12.31 8.99 -5.34
N TYR A 52 13.19 9.59 -6.15
CA TYR A 52 14.05 8.89 -7.11
C TYR A 52 15.41 8.49 -6.52
N LEU A 53 15.66 8.75 -5.23
CA LEU A 53 16.93 8.36 -4.60
C LEU A 53 17.06 6.83 -4.54
N ASP A 54 18.25 6.34 -4.92
CA ASP A 54 18.55 4.92 -4.86
C ASP A 54 18.91 4.48 -3.44
N THR A 55 17.89 4.14 -2.65
CA THR A 55 18.10 3.63 -1.28
C THR A 55 18.59 2.18 -1.25
N PHE A 56 18.64 1.48 -2.38
CA PHE A 56 19.19 0.12 -2.44
C PHE A 56 20.71 0.17 -2.52
N GLU A 57 21.24 1.03 -3.40
CA GLU A 57 22.69 1.28 -3.47
C GLU A 57 23.19 2.17 -2.32
N GLN A 58 22.33 3.06 -1.82
CA GLN A 58 22.66 3.99 -0.74
C GLN A 58 21.64 3.90 0.40
N PRO A 59 21.66 2.84 1.24
CA PRO A 59 20.71 2.66 2.33
C PRO A 59 20.65 3.82 3.33
N GLN A 60 21.75 4.55 3.49
CA GLN A 60 21.82 5.76 4.32
C GLN A 60 20.88 6.88 3.84
N LEU A 61 20.38 6.82 2.61
CA LEU A 61 19.45 7.82 2.06
C LEU A 61 17.98 7.54 2.38
N ALA A 62 17.65 6.32 2.85
CA ALA A 62 16.27 5.94 3.15
C ALA A 62 15.54 6.88 4.13
N PRO A 63 16.19 7.41 5.19
CA PRO A 63 15.54 8.38 6.08
C PRO A 63 15.08 9.66 5.37
N PHE A 64 15.82 10.13 4.35
CA PHE A 64 15.45 11.35 3.61
C PHE A 64 14.26 11.13 2.68
N VAL A 65 14.13 9.93 2.11
CA VAL A 65 12.92 9.57 1.34
C VAL A 65 11.70 9.53 2.25
N GLU A 66 11.82 8.94 3.45
CA GLU A 66 10.73 8.91 4.43
C GLU A 66 10.35 10.30 4.95
N GLU A 67 11.35 11.17 5.13
CA GLU A 67 11.14 12.57 5.50
C GLU A 67 10.47 13.35 4.36
N ALA A 68 10.89 13.12 3.11
CA ALA A 68 10.25 13.70 1.93
C ALA A 68 8.78 13.27 1.81
N ILE A 69 8.47 11.98 2.01
CA ILE A 69 7.09 11.48 2.06
C ILE A 69 6.30 12.20 3.16
N SER A 70 6.89 12.37 4.34
CA SER A 70 6.25 13.06 5.47
C SER A 70 5.95 14.52 5.16
N LEU A 71 6.86 15.23 4.50
CA LEU A 71 6.65 16.60 4.06
C LEU A 71 5.58 16.68 2.98
N VAL A 72 5.62 15.79 1.98
CA VAL A 72 4.62 15.67 0.92
C VAL A 72 3.21 15.53 1.51
N VAL A 73 3.03 14.68 2.52
CA VAL A 73 1.76 14.54 3.24
C VAL A 73 1.34 15.86 3.91
N GLY A 74 2.30 16.60 4.47
CA GLY A 74 2.08 17.90 5.11
C GLY A 74 1.68 19.04 4.16
N PHE A 75 1.86 18.90 2.83
CA PHE A 75 1.37 19.91 1.88
C PHE A 75 -0.18 19.93 1.81
N GLY A 76 -0.84 18.85 2.21
CA GLY A 76 -2.30 18.73 2.24
C GLY A 76 -2.89 18.22 0.93
N HIS A 77 -4.21 18.32 0.79
CA HIS A 77 -4.94 17.60 -0.27
C HIS A 77 -4.66 18.05 -1.72
N TRP A 78 -4.12 19.24 -1.94
CA TRP A 78 -3.93 19.78 -3.30
C TRP A 78 -2.83 19.04 -4.07
N VAL A 79 -1.95 18.30 -3.38
CA VAL A 79 -0.91 17.48 -4.03
C VAL A 79 -1.43 16.14 -4.55
N ILE A 80 -2.65 15.72 -4.18
CA ILE A 80 -3.20 14.40 -4.56
C ILE A 80 -3.17 14.17 -6.07
N PRO A 81 -3.65 15.09 -6.93
CA PRO A 81 -3.59 14.88 -8.38
C PRO A 81 -2.16 14.68 -8.90
N ALA A 82 -1.21 15.47 -8.42
CA ALA A 82 0.19 15.35 -8.84
C ALA A 82 0.84 14.04 -8.38
N LEU A 83 0.48 13.55 -7.19
CA LEU A 83 0.95 12.25 -6.69
C LEU A 83 0.31 11.08 -7.44
N VAL A 84 -0.96 11.17 -7.84
CA VAL A 84 -1.64 10.16 -8.66
C VAL A 84 -0.99 10.03 -10.04
N GLU A 85 -0.53 11.14 -10.62
CA GLU A 85 0.25 11.11 -11.86
C GLU A 85 1.64 10.50 -11.68
N LYS A 86 2.28 10.69 -10.52
CA LYS A 86 3.56 10.06 -10.18
C LYS A 86 3.49 8.53 -9.95
N LEU A 87 2.31 7.92 -10.03
CA LEU A 87 2.16 6.46 -10.05
C LEU A 87 2.48 5.84 -11.42
N ASP A 88 2.90 6.67 -12.37
CA ASP A 88 3.29 6.32 -13.75
C ASP A 88 4.63 6.99 -14.10
N ALA A 89 5.56 6.98 -13.14
CA ALA A 89 6.82 7.72 -13.25
C ALA A 89 7.92 6.93 -13.98
N SER A 90 7.65 5.68 -14.37
CA SER A 90 8.66 4.75 -14.93
C SER A 90 9.86 4.51 -14.00
N ASP A 91 9.68 4.78 -12.71
CA ASP A 91 10.65 4.51 -11.64
C ASP A 91 9.90 3.88 -10.46
N PHE A 92 10.12 2.58 -10.27
CA PHE A 92 9.43 1.78 -9.27
C PHE A 92 9.58 2.35 -7.84
N LYS A 93 10.73 2.96 -7.50
CA LYS A 93 10.99 3.51 -6.17
C LYS A 93 10.18 4.78 -5.98
N ALA A 94 10.16 5.63 -6.99
CA ALA A 94 9.40 6.87 -6.97
C ALA A 94 7.88 6.60 -6.93
N GLU A 95 7.40 5.63 -7.69
CA GLU A 95 5.99 5.20 -7.71
C GLU A 95 5.58 4.64 -6.34
N LEU A 96 6.46 3.84 -5.70
CA LEU A 96 6.22 3.32 -4.35
C LEU A 96 6.17 4.43 -3.29
N ALA A 97 7.05 5.43 -3.39
CA ALA A 97 7.06 6.59 -2.50
C ALA A 97 5.80 7.45 -2.67
N ALA A 98 5.38 7.70 -3.92
CA ALA A 98 4.14 8.41 -4.23
C ALA A 98 2.91 7.65 -3.71
N ALA A 99 2.85 6.33 -3.90
CA ALA A 99 1.78 5.49 -3.38
C ALA A 99 1.75 5.46 -1.84
N ALA A 100 2.92 5.46 -1.19
CA ALA A 100 3.03 5.56 0.27
C ALA A 100 2.54 6.93 0.79
N ALA A 101 2.88 8.02 0.10
CA ALA A 101 2.39 9.36 0.43
C ALA A 101 0.86 9.44 0.30
N LEU A 102 0.28 8.93 -0.79
CA LEU A 102 -1.18 8.86 -0.99
C LEU A 102 -1.86 8.03 0.10
N GLY A 103 -1.27 6.89 0.47
CA GLY A 103 -1.78 6.06 1.57
C GLY A 103 -1.79 6.79 2.93
N ARG A 104 -0.79 7.65 3.18
CA ARG A 104 -0.69 8.47 4.40
C ARG A 104 -1.57 9.71 4.38
N ILE A 105 -1.83 10.31 3.20
CA ILE A 105 -2.84 11.37 3.03
C ILE A 105 -4.22 10.82 3.41
N GLY A 106 -4.48 9.55 3.08
CA GLY A 106 -5.63 8.83 3.60
C GLY A 106 -6.88 9.01 2.76
N ALA A 107 -8.02 9.27 3.41
CA ALA A 107 -9.34 9.12 2.79
C ALA A 107 -9.57 10.00 1.55
N ASP A 108 -8.97 11.19 1.52
CA ASP A 108 -9.14 12.12 0.41
C ASP A 108 -8.48 11.61 -0.89
N ALA A 109 -7.56 10.65 -0.79
CA ALA A 109 -6.92 10.02 -1.95
C ALA A 109 -7.79 8.92 -2.60
N ILE A 110 -8.85 8.44 -1.96
CA ILE A 110 -9.62 7.26 -2.42
C ILE A 110 -10.26 7.50 -3.78
N GLU A 111 -11.06 8.56 -3.93
CA GLU A 111 -11.77 8.85 -5.19
C GLU A 111 -10.79 9.14 -6.34
N PRO A 112 -9.74 9.96 -6.17
CA PRO A 112 -8.71 10.13 -7.20
C PRO A 112 -8.01 8.82 -7.59
N LEU A 113 -7.68 7.95 -6.62
CA LEU A 113 -7.07 6.65 -6.89
C LEU A 113 -8.02 5.72 -7.67
N LEU A 114 -9.30 5.68 -7.32
CA LEU A 114 -10.29 4.87 -8.04
C LEU A 114 -10.54 5.40 -9.46
N GLY A 115 -10.58 6.72 -9.63
CA GLY A 115 -10.66 7.35 -10.94
C GLY A 115 -9.46 7.02 -11.83
N ALA A 116 -8.25 6.99 -11.27
CA ALA A 116 -7.04 6.58 -11.98
C ALA A 116 -7.05 5.08 -12.29
N TYR A 117 -7.49 4.22 -11.35
CA TYR A 117 -7.56 2.77 -11.53
C TYR A 117 -8.34 2.37 -12.79
N ALA A 118 -9.46 3.04 -13.05
CA ALA A 118 -10.34 2.76 -14.19
C ALA A 118 -9.68 2.99 -15.56
N ARG A 119 -8.58 3.76 -15.63
CA ARG A 119 -7.88 4.11 -16.88
C ARG A 119 -6.43 3.65 -16.91
N ALA A 120 -5.95 3.05 -15.83
CA ALA A 120 -4.59 2.58 -15.67
C ALA A 120 -4.37 1.25 -16.38
N ASP A 121 -3.15 1.05 -16.90
CA ASP A 121 -2.64 -0.25 -17.29
C ASP A 121 -2.29 -1.11 -16.07
N GLU A 122 -1.89 -2.37 -16.29
CA GLU A 122 -1.63 -3.30 -15.19
C GLU A 122 -0.47 -2.85 -14.28
N ASP A 123 0.57 -2.22 -14.82
CA ASP A 123 1.72 -1.75 -14.04
C ASP A 123 1.32 -0.59 -13.12
N ARG A 124 0.63 0.44 -13.64
CA ARG A 124 0.13 1.55 -12.82
C ARG A 124 -0.92 1.09 -11.81
N ARG A 125 -1.75 0.09 -12.15
CA ARG A 125 -2.72 -0.51 -11.22
C ARG A 125 -2.07 -1.07 -9.97
N VAL A 126 -0.88 -1.69 -10.08
CA VAL A 126 -0.16 -2.22 -8.91
C VAL A 126 0.04 -1.14 -7.85
N PHE A 127 0.53 0.04 -8.22
CA PHE A 127 0.80 1.12 -7.28
C PHE A 127 -0.47 1.78 -6.74
N ILE A 128 -1.51 1.89 -7.56
CA ILE A 128 -2.82 2.37 -7.10
C ILE A 128 -3.40 1.43 -6.02
N LEU A 129 -3.39 0.12 -6.27
CA LEU A 129 -3.87 -0.89 -5.32
C LEU A 129 -3.00 -0.90 -4.05
N TYR A 130 -1.69 -0.69 -4.18
CA TYR A 130 -0.79 -0.53 -3.04
C TYR A 130 -1.17 0.69 -2.19
N ALA A 131 -1.40 1.85 -2.81
CA ALA A 131 -1.82 3.07 -2.11
C ALA A 131 -3.15 2.86 -1.37
N LEU A 132 -4.15 2.29 -2.05
CA LEU A 132 -5.46 1.95 -1.46
C LEU A 132 -5.30 1.04 -0.23
N GLY A 133 -4.47 0.00 -0.31
CA GLY A 133 -4.16 -0.89 0.81
C GLY A 133 -3.38 -0.24 1.96
N LYS A 134 -2.88 0.99 1.81
CA LYS A 134 -2.18 1.74 2.88
C LYS A 134 -3.07 2.74 3.59
N ILE A 135 -4.23 3.08 3.03
CA ILE A 135 -5.17 4.04 3.60
C ILE A 135 -5.74 3.51 4.92
N ARG A 136 -5.61 4.32 5.99
CA ARG A 136 -6.11 4.04 7.35
C ARG A 136 -7.39 4.81 7.65
N SER A 137 -8.44 4.51 6.89
CA SER A 137 -9.78 5.11 7.06
C SER A 137 -10.85 4.11 6.65
N ALA A 138 -11.96 4.07 7.38
CA ALA A 138 -13.12 3.22 7.05
C ALA A 138 -13.70 3.54 5.65
N ARG A 139 -13.51 4.77 5.15
CA ARG A 139 -13.93 5.16 3.79
C ARG A 139 -13.27 4.31 2.70
N VAL A 140 -12.15 3.64 2.99
CA VAL A 140 -11.47 2.72 2.05
C VAL A 140 -12.35 1.54 1.65
N LEU A 141 -13.46 1.29 2.36
CA LEU A 141 -14.48 0.31 1.97
C LEU A 141 -14.98 0.53 0.53
N ALA A 142 -15.03 1.78 0.05
CA ALA A 142 -15.40 2.11 -1.33
C ALA A 142 -14.47 1.48 -2.38
N ALA A 143 -13.23 1.14 -2.02
CA ALA A 143 -12.26 0.52 -2.91
C ALA A 143 -12.37 -1.02 -2.98
N VAL A 144 -13.14 -1.66 -2.10
CA VAL A 144 -13.26 -3.13 -2.06
C VAL A 144 -13.70 -3.74 -3.39
N PRO A 145 -14.68 -3.19 -4.14
CA PRO A 145 -15.05 -3.74 -5.45
C PRO A 145 -13.88 -3.77 -6.45
N ALA A 146 -13.09 -2.70 -6.53
CA ALA A 146 -11.91 -2.66 -7.39
C ALA A 146 -10.83 -3.66 -6.93
N LEU A 147 -10.63 -3.79 -5.61
CA LEU A 147 -9.71 -4.78 -5.03
C LEU A 147 -10.15 -6.22 -5.32
N LEU A 148 -11.46 -6.52 -5.29
CA LEU A 148 -12.00 -7.85 -5.59
C LEU A 148 -11.83 -8.24 -7.05
N GLU A 149 -12.02 -7.28 -7.96
CA GLU A 149 -11.77 -7.44 -9.39
C GLU A 149 -10.29 -7.68 -9.66
N ALA A 150 -9.42 -6.80 -9.16
CA ALA A 150 -7.97 -6.92 -9.28
C ALA A 150 -7.43 -8.23 -8.71
N ALA A 151 -7.97 -8.72 -7.58
CA ALA A 151 -7.59 -9.99 -6.98
C ALA A 151 -8.01 -11.22 -7.82
N GLY A 152 -8.78 -11.02 -8.88
CA GLY A 152 -9.06 -12.01 -9.93
C GLY A 152 -8.37 -11.73 -11.27
N SER A 153 -7.51 -10.71 -11.37
CA SER A 153 -6.82 -10.34 -12.62
C SER A 153 -5.94 -11.47 -13.13
N SER A 154 -5.77 -11.57 -14.45
CA SER A 154 -4.78 -12.45 -15.07
C SER A 154 -3.35 -11.98 -14.82
N HIS A 155 -3.13 -10.68 -14.57
CA HIS A 155 -1.81 -10.13 -14.28
C HIS A 155 -1.39 -10.47 -12.85
N THR A 156 -0.24 -11.12 -12.69
CA THR A 156 0.16 -11.72 -11.41
C THR A 156 0.39 -10.68 -10.33
N GLU A 157 1.00 -9.55 -10.67
CA GLU A 157 1.41 -8.47 -9.76
C GLU A 157 0.20 -7.67 -9.28
N VAL A 158 -0.78 -7.44 -10.15
CA VAL A 158 -2.07 -6.82 -9.82
C VAL A 158 -2.85 -7.74 -8.88
N ARG A 159 -2.95 -9.03 -9.22
CA ARG A 159 -3.61 -10.05 -8.40
C ARG A 159 -2.96 -10.19 -7.03
N ASP A 160 -1.64 -10.24 -6.99
CA ASP A 160 -0.83 -10.31 -5.78
C ASP A 160 -1.03 -9.09 -4.87
N THR A 161 -0.98 -7.89 -5.45
CA THR A 161 -1.13 -6.65 -4.69
C THR A 161 -2.54 -6.48 -4.16
N ALA A 162 -3.55 -6.79 -4.97
CA ALA A 162 -4.95 -6.76 -4.57
C ALA A 162 -5.28 -7.76 -3.46
N THR A 163 -4.77 -9.00 -3.58
CA THR A 163 -4.94 -10.04 -2.55
C THR A 163 -4.42 -9.54 -1.20
N ARG A 164 -3.24 -8.91 -1.18
CA ARG A 164 -2.69 -8.29 0.04
C ARG A 164 -3.53 -7.10 0.52
N ALA A 165 -3.97 -6.25 -0.40
CA ALA A 165 -4.70 -5.02 -0.09
C ALA A 165 -6.08 -5.33 0.53
N LEU A 166 -6.77 -6.38 0.11
CA LEU A 166 -8.02 -6.85 0.74
C LEU A 166 -7.83 -7.13 2.25
N GLY A 167 -6.77 -7.86 2.63
CA GLY A 167 -6.46 -8.09 4.04
C GLY A 167 -5.99 -6.83 4.79
N LYS A 168 -5.47 -5.83 4.08
CA LYS A 168 -5.07 -4.54 4.67
C LYS A 168 -6.25 -3.61 4.91
N VAL A 169 -7.24 -3.60 4.03
CA VAL A 169 -8.48 -2.85 4.21
C VAL A 169 -9.19 -3.28 5.49
N ALA A 170 -9.21 -4.57 5.81
CA ALA A 170 -9.76 -5.08 7.06
C ALA A 170 -9.12 -4.46 8.33
N GLU A 171 -7.83 -4.11 8.29
CA GLU A 171 -7.15 -3.41 9.41
C GLU A 171 -7.64 -1.96 9.61
N SER A 172 -8.31 -1.38 8.60
CA SER A 172 -8.85 -0.02 8.63
C SER A 172 -10.35 0.02 8.93
N LEU A 173 -10.96 -1.13 9.21
CA LEU A 173 -12.40 -1.31 9.41
C LEU A 173 -12.68 -1.91 10.79
N ALA A 174 -13.74 -1.45 11.44
CA ALA A 174 -14.34 -2.15 12.57
C ALA A 174 -15.07 -3.44 12.09
N PRO A 175 -15.22 -4.46 12.96
CA PRO A 175 -15.81 -5.76 12.58
C PRO A 175 -17.17 -5.70 11.87
N THR A 176 -17.98 -4.68 12.18
CA THR A 176 -19.33 -4.49 11.65
C THR A 176 -19.38 -3.68 10.35
N GLU A 177 -18.27 -3.05 9.94
CA GLU A 177 -18.24 -2.19 8.75
C GLU A 177 -18.11 -2.99 7.45
N LEU A 178 -17.51 -4.18 7.50
CA LEU A 178 -17.50 -5.08 6.35
C LEU A 178 -18.83 -5.84 6.26
N GLY A 179 -19.80 -5.23 5.58
CA GLY A 179 -21.15 -5.77 5.41
C GLY A 179 -21.17 -7.21 4.86
N GLY A 180 -22.22 -7.97 5.18
CA GLY A 180 -22.25 -9.43 4.95
C GLY A 180 -21.98 -9.87 3.51
N ASP A 181 -22.54 -9.17 2.52
CA ASP A 181 -22.33 -9.51 1.10
C ASP A 181 -20.88 -9.23 0.66
N LEU A 182 -20.34 -8.07 1.05
CA LEU A 182 -18.95 -7.71 0.76
C LEU A 182 -17.98 -8.63 1.50
N ARG A 183 -18.23 -8.96 2.77
CA ARG A 183 -17.45 -9.92 3.54
C ARG A 183 -17.37 -11.26 2.81
N ARG A 184 -18.52 -11.84 2.43
CA ARG A 184 -18.55 -13.12 1.72
C ARG A 184 -17.78 -13.06 0.40
N ALA A 185 -17.90 -11.95 -0.34
CA ALA A 185 -17.13 -11.76 -1.57
C ALA A 185 -15.61 -11.70 -1.30
N VAL A 186 -15.18 -10.99 -0.25
CA VAL A 186 -13.75 -10.92 0.16
C VAL A 186 -13.23 -12.27 0.60
N VAL A 187 -13.94 -12.96 1.50
CA VAL A 187 -13.55 -14.30 1.98
C VAL A 187 -13.50 -15.28 0.81
N GLY A 188 -14.55 -15.34 -0.02
CA GLY A 188 -14.62 -16.21 -1.18
C GLY A 188 -13.51 -15.94 -2.21
N ARG A 189 -13.20 -14.68 -2.50
CA ARG A 189 -12.08 -14.30 -3.38
C ARG A 189 -10.73 -14.75 -2.80
N LEU A 190 -10.50 -14.53 -1.51
CA LEU A 190 -9.24 -14.94 -0.88
C LEU A 190 -9.12 -16.47 -0.82
N LEU A 191 -10.19 -17.20 -0.52
CA LEU A 191 -10.22 -18.67 -0.59
C LEU A 191 -9.91 -19.17 -1.99
N ALA A 192 -10.48 -18.56 -3.04
CA ALA A 192 -10.16 -18.89 -4.42
C ALA A 192 -8.67 -18.67 -4.77
N ASN A 193 -8.02 -17.69 -4.14
CA ASN A 193 -6.59 -17.42 -4.35
C ASN A 193 -5.66 -18.39 -3.59
N LEU A 194 -6.20 -19.32 -2.80
CA LEU A 194 -5.42 -20.39 -2.15
C LEU A 194 -5.00 -21.51 -3.10
N VAL A 195 -5.58 -21.59 -4.29
CA VAL A 195 -5.14 -22.52 -5.35
C VAL A 195 -4.35 -21.83 -6.46
N ASP A 196 -3.88 -20.60 -6.21
CA ASP A 196 -3.08 -19.84 -7.17
C ASP A 196 -1.76 -20.55 -7.48
N ARG A 197 -1.30 -20.46 -8.74
CA ARG A 197 -0.01 -21.02 -9.18
C ARG A 197 1.16 -20.37 -8.44
N SER A 198 1.05 -19.10 -8.09
CA SER A 198 2.04 -18.36 -7.32
C SER A 198 1.91 -18.66 -5.82
N GLN A 199 2.96 -19.27 -5.27
CA GLN A 199 3.09 -19.48 -3.81
C GLN A 199 3.01 -18.19 -3.00
N VAL A 200 3.40 -17.05 -3.57
CA VAL A 200 3.34 -15.75 -2.89
C VAL A 200 1.89 -15.27 -2.74
N ILE A 201 1.06 -15.51 -3.77
CA ILE A 201 -0.37 -15.18 -3.75
C ILE A 201 -1.09 -16.08 -2.76
N ARG A 202 -0.83 -17.40 -2.79
CA ARG A 202 -1.39 -18.34 -1.80
C ARG A 202 -1.05 -17.91 -0.37
N ALA A 203 0.21 -17.58 -0.08
CA ALA A 203 0.62 -17.11 1.24
C ALA A 203 -0.08 -15.79 1.64
N LYS A 204 -0.23 -14.85 0.71
CA LYS A 204 -0.96 -13.59 0.97
C LYS A 204 -2.46 -13.80 1.18
N ALA A 205 -3.06 -14.76 0.49
CA ALA A 205 -4.45 -15.14 0.69
C ALA A 205 -4.67 -15.69 2.10
N VAL A 206 -3.86 -16.67 2.53
CA VAL A 206 -3.91 -17.20 3.91
C VAL A 206 -3.71 -16.09 4.94
N ARG A 207 -2.67 -15.26 4.76
CA ARG A 207 -2.42 -14.13 5.67
C ARG A 207 -3.60 -13.17 5.76
N SER A 208 -4.24 -12.88 4.62
CA SER A 208 -5.36 -11.93 4.56
C SER A 208 -6.62 -12.50 5.21
N LEU A 209 -6.90 -13.79 5.02
CA LEU A 209 -7.95 -14.53 5.71
C LEU A 209 -7.69 -14.56 7.23
N GLY A 210 -6.48 -14.90 7.65
CA GLY A 210 -6.09 -14.88 9.07
C GLY A 210 -6.25 -13.50 9.72
N LYS A 211 -6.01 -12.41 8.99
CA LYS A 211 -6.30 -11.05 9.47
C LYS A 211 -7.79 -10.78 9.62
N LEU A 212 -8.60 -11.18 8.65
CA LEU A 212 -10.05 -11.03 8.72
C LEU A 212 -10.61 -11.78 9.95
N ALA A 213 -10.15 -13.00 10.20
CA ALA A 213 -10.50 -13.78 11.39
C ALA A 213 -10.04 -13.08 12.68
N LYS A 214 -8.76 -12.74 12.79
CA LYS A 214 -8.18 -12.05 13.95
C LYS A 214 -8.91 -10.76 14.33
N LEU A 215 -9.34 -10.00 13.32
CA LEU A 215 -10.00 -8.72 13.50
C LEU A 215 -11.52 -8.85 13.66
N GLY A 216 -12.06 -10.07 13.74
CA GLY A 216 -13.49 -10.32 13.98
C GLY A 216 -14.39 -10.04 12.78
N HIS A 217 -13.83 -9.93 11.57
CA HIS A 217 -14.63 -9.71 10.36
C HIS A 217 -15.30 -11.00 9.88
N MET A 218 -14.77 -12.18 10.22
CA MET A 218 -15.30 -13.48 9.78
C MET A 218 -16.33 -14.03 10.77
N THR A 219 -17.31 -14.75 10.23
CA THR A 219 -18.28 -15.54 11.01
C THR A 219 -17.64 -16.82 11.56
N PRO A 220 -18.24 -17.45 12.60
CA PRO A 220 -17.74 -18.72 13.11
C PRO A 220 -17.62 -19.82 12.04
N ASP A 221 -18.57 -19.90 11.11
CA ASP A 221 -18.54 -20.89 10.02
C ASP A 221 -17.39 -20.61 9.04
N GLU A 222 -17.19 -19.34 8.66
CA GLU A 222 -16.05 -18.93 7.80
C GLU A 222 -14.69 -19.18 8.50
N CYS A 223 -14.61 -19.00 9.82
CA CYS A 223 -13.42 -19.33 10.61
C CYS A 223 -13.17 -20.84 10.65
N ALA A 224 -14.22 -21.65 10.85
CA ALA A 224 -14.11 -23.11 10.84
C ALA A 224 -13.65 -23.63 9.46
N GLU A 225 -14.20 -23.09 8.37
CA GLU A 225 -13.76 -23.38 7.00
C GLU A 225 -12.28 -23.04 6.81
N LEU A 226 -11.83 -21.84 7.24
CA LEU A 226 -10.42 -21.47 7.18
C LEU A 226 -9.55 -22.43 7.98
N GLY A 227 -10.02 -22.91 9.14
CA GLY A 227 -9.31 -23.87 9.98
C GLY A 227 -9.09 -25.21 9.26
N THR A 228 -10.12 -25.74 8.60
CA THR A 228 -10.00 -26.94 7.76
C THR A 228 -9.00 -26.73 6.62
N VAL A 229 -9.07 -25.58 5.94
CA VAL A 229 -8.15 -25.26 4.85
C VAL A 229 -6.71 -25.14 5.35
N CYS A 230 -6.47 -24.46 6.48
CA CYS A 230 -5.16 -24.37 7.10
C CYS A 230 -4.62 -25.74 7.50
N ALA A 231 -5.45 -26.64 8.07
CA ALA A 231 -5.04 -27.99 8.41
C ALA A 231 -4.56 -28.78 7.18
N SER A 232 -5.28 -28.62 6.06
CA SER A 232 -4.89 -29.22 4.78
C SER A 232 -3.60 -28.63 4.22
N LEU A 233 -3.43 -27.30 4.27
CA LEU A 233 -2.17 -26.66 3.83
C LEU A 233 -0.97 -27.15 4.65
N LEU A 234 -1.17 -27.49 5.93
CA LEU A 234 -0.15 -28.00 6.85
C LEU A 234 0.06 -29.52 6.78
N GLY A 235 -0.82 -30.25 6.09
CA GLY A 235 -0.81 -31.72 6.06
C GLY A 235 -1.11 -32.36 7.42
N THR A 236 -1.82 -31.64 8.29
CA THR A 236 -2.28 -32.14 9.59
C THR A 236 -3.68 -32.75 9.52
N ASP A 237 -4.29 -32.76 8.34
CA ASP A 237 -5.51 -33.50 8.05
C ASP A 237 -5.23 -34.97 7.69
N ASP A 238 -6.30 -35.76 7.54
CA ASP A 238 -6.23 -37.18 7.22
C ASP A 238 -5.72 -37.47 5.80
N ALA A 239 -5.64 -36.44 4.93
CA ALA A 239 -5.12 -36.57 3.57
C ALA A 239 -3.59 -36.60 3.54
N HIS A 240 -2.93 -36.06 4.58
CA HIS A 240 -1.46 -35.96 4.69
C HIS A 240 -0.78 -35.30 3.48
N THR A 241 -1.53 -34.51 2.71
CA THR A 241 -1.03 -33.65 1.63
C THR A 241 -0.83 -32.25 2.18
N TRP A 242 0.21 -31.53 1.74
CA TRP A 242 0.47 -30.16 2.20
C TRP A 242 0.88 -29.24 1.05
N ASP A 243 0.79 -27.92 1.25
CA ASP A 243 1.35 -26.97 0.30
C ASP A 243 2.87 -27.06 0.29
N HIS A 244 3.51 -27.31 -0.86
CA HIS A 244 4.96 -27.47 -0.94
C HIS A 244 5.74 -26.22 -0.53
N ALA A 245 5.14 -25.03 -0.64
CA ALA A 245 5.76 -23.78 -0.27
C ALA A 245 5.70 -23.55 1.23
N TYR A 246 6.85 -23.57 1.90
CA TYR A 246 6.95 -23.31 3.33
C TYR A 246 6.36 -21.94 3.73
N ILE A 247 6.49 -20.92 2.87
CA ILE A 247 5.89 -19.61 3.14
C ILE A 247 4.37 -19.68 3.28
N VAL A 248 3.68 -20.56 2.57
CA VAL A 248 2.22 -20.73 2.68
C VAL A 248 1.89 -21.41 4.01
N ARG A 249 2.60 -22.49 4.33
CA ARG A 249 2.46 -23.21 5.60
C ARG A 249 2.70 -22.32 6.81
N ARG A 250 3.73 -21.48 6.78
CA ARG A 250 4.01 -20.52 7.85
C ARG A 250 2.86 -19.53 8.07
N GLU A 251 2.24 -19.03 6.99
CA GLU A 251 1.06 -18.17 7.15
C GLU A 251 -0.17 -18.94 7.66
N ALA A 252 -0.30 -20.24 7.32
CA ALA A 252 -1.36 -21.09 7.84
C ALA A 252 -1.21 -21.38 9.34
N GLU A 253 0.01 -21.68 9.80
CA GLU A 253 0.33 -21.80 11.24
C GLU A 253 -0.02 -20.52 12.01
N GLU A 254 0.28 -19.36 11.43
CA GLU A 254 -0.05 -18.07 12.04
C GLU A 254 -1.58 -17.83 12.06
N ALA A 255 -2.28 -18.13 10.96
CA ALA A 255 -3.73 -17.99 10.87
C ALA A 255 -4.47 -18.86 11.89
N MET A 256 -4.00 -20.10 12.11
CA MET A 256 -4.55 -21.04 13.10
C MET A 256 -4.52 -20.52 14.54
N ARG A 257 -3.70 -19.52 14.87
CA ARG A 257 -3.68 -18.93 16.22
C ARG A 257 -4.89 -18.03 16.50
N TYR A 258 -5.68 -17.73 15.48
CA TYR A 258 -6.82 -16.81 15.54
C TYR A 258 -8.18 -17.50 15.32
N LEU A 259 -8.17 -18.82 15.12
CA LEU A 259 -9.34 -19.65 14.83
C LEU A 259 -9.67 -20.52 16.05
#